data_AF-A0A0M1J8D9-F1
#
_entry.id   AF-A0A0M1J8D9-F1
#
_cell.length_a   1.000
_cell.length_b   1.000
_cell.length_c   1.000
_cell.angle_alpha   90.00
_cell.angle_beta   90.00
_cell.angle_gamma   90.00
#
_symmetry.space_group_name_H-M   'P 1'
#
loop_
_entity.id
_entity.type
_entity.pdbx_description
1 polymer ?
#
loop_
_entity_poly.entity_id
_entity_poly.type
_entity_poly.pdbx_seq_one_letter_code
_entity_poly.pdbx_strand_id
1 'polypeptide(L)'
;MVKRTVSVGQTVKAMILNGIGFANRALYLSPIFFKDKPTERLIGAGIQPEHINDDILGRALDTIFDYDPSKLFLQCAIKDINILKFVTTYPKNKIATLSICNT
;
A
#
# COMPACT_ATOMS: atom_id res chain seq x y z
N MET A 1 -20.37 2.27 11.08
CA MET A 1 -19.02 2.53 10.55
C MET A 1 -18.08 1.48 11.14
N VAL A 2 -17.69 0.46 10.36
CA VAL A 2 -16.83 -0.64 10.87
C VAL A 2 -15.44 -0.08 11.12
N LYS A 3 -14.99 -0.14 12.38
CA LYS A 3 -13.69 0.38 12.81
C LYS A 3 -12.60 -0.51 12.20
N ARG A 4 -11.88 0.00 11.20
CA ARG A 4 -10.67 -0.66 10.70
C ARG A 4 -9.60 -0.65 11.79
N THR A 5 -9.22 -1.82 12.27
CA THR A 5 -8.06 -1.99 13.18
C THR A 5 -6.73 -1.70 12.47
N VAL A 6 -6.71 -1.84 11.13
CA VAL A 6 -5.52 -1.68 10.28
C VAL A 6 -5.74 -0.51 9.32
N SER A 7 -4.78 0.41 9.24
CA SER A 7 -4.82 1.51 8.27
C SER A 7 -4.56 1.03 6.84
N VAL A 8 -5.03 1.78 5.84
CA VAL A 8 -4.80 1.46 4.41
C VAL A 8 -3.30 1.32 4.11
N GLY A 9 -2.45 2.19 4.66
CA GLY A 9 -1.00 2.10 4.46
C GLY A 9 -0.35 0.86 5.10
N GLN A 10 -0.84 0.43 6.27
CA GLN A 10 -0.40 -0.83 6.90
C GLN A 10 -0.82 -2.04 6.05
N THR A 11 -2.04 -2.01 5.51
CA THR A 11 -2.54 -3.04 4.59
C THR A 11 -1.71 -3.11 3.31
N VAL A 12 -1.37 -1.96 2.71
CA VAL A 12 -0.47 -1.89 1.54
C VAL A 12 0.91 -2.46 1.88
N LYS A 13 1.47 -2.15 3.06
CA LYS A 13 2.74 -2.72 3.50
C LYS A 13 2.67 -4.24 3.63
N ALA A 14 1.56 -4.78 4.17
CA ALA A 14 1.34 -6.22 4.25
C ALA A 14 1.28 -6.88 2.86
N MET A 15 0.60 -6.24 1.90
CA MET A 15 0.56 -6.70 0.50
C MET A 15 1.93 -6.72 -0.16
N ILE A 16 2.73 -5.67 0.03
CA ILE A 16 4.10 -5.59 -0.50
C ILE A 16 4.97 -6.70 0.12
N LEU A 17 4.91 -6.90 1.43
CA LEU A 17 5.65 -7.98 2.10
C LEU A 17 5.21 -9.36 1.63
N ASN A 18 3.91 -9.55 1.38
CA ASN A 18 3.39 -10.78 0.78
C ASN A 18 3.97 -11.00 -0.62
N GLY A 19 4.00 -9.96 -1.46
CA GLY A 19 4.53 -10.01 -2.83
C GLY A 19 6.05 -10.20 -2.93
N ILE A 20 6.84 -9.64 -2.00
CA ILE A 20 8.31 -9.81 -1.98
C ILE A 20 8.71 -11.16 -1.34
N GLY A 21 7.97 -11.60 -0.32
CA GLY A 21 8.31 -12.80 0.45
C GLY A 21 8.01 -14.12 -0.26
N PHE A 22 6.97 -14.18 -1.09
CA PHE A 22 6.54 -15.40 -1.80
C PHE A 22 5.85 -15.04 -3.12
N ALA A 23 6.55 -15.17 -4.24
CA ALA A 23 6.05 -14.83 -5.58
C ALA A 23 4.91 -15.71 -6.13
N ASN A 24 4.19 -16.50 -5.31
CA ASN A 24 3.26 -17.50 -5.84
C ASN A 24 2.13 -17.97 -4.90
N ARG A 25 1.69 -17.15 -3.93
CA ARG A 25 0.47 -17.43 -3.15
C ARG A 25 -0.51 -16.27 -3.26
N ALA A 26 -1.78 -16.60 -3.42
CA ALA A 26 -2.86 -15.63 -3.52
C ALA A 26 -3.12 -14.92 -2.18
N LEU A 27 -3.63 -13.69 -2.25
CA LEU A 27 -3.87 -12.77 -1.12
C LEU A 27 -4.70 -13.39 0.02
N TYR A 28 -5.58 -14.34 -0.26
CA TYR A 28 -6.42 -15.03 0.74
C TYR A 28 -5.61 -15.91 1.72
N LEU A 29 -4.35 -16.26 1.40
CA LEU A 29 -3.45 -17.00 2.30
C LEU A 29 -2.68 -16.08 3.26
N SER A 30 -2.96 -14.77 3.23
CA SER A 30 -2.32 -13.75 4.06
C SER A 30 -2.33 -14.07 5.58
N PRO A 31 -3.46 -14.45 6.22
CA PRO A 31 -3.46 -14.72 7.66
C PRO A 31 -2.50 -15.86 8.05
N ILE A 32 -2.44 -16.90 7.23
CA ILE A 32 -1.55 -18.06 7.45
C ILE A 32 -0.09 -17.67 7.20
N PHE A 33 0.18 -16.82 6.22
CA PHE A 33 1.53 -16.32 5.94
C PHE A 33 2.13 -15.51 7.10
N PHE A 34 1.29 -14.71 7.77
CA PHE A 34 1.71 -13.84 8.86
C PHE A 34 1.73 -14.53 10.24
N LYS A 35 1.14 -15.72 10.37
CA LYS A 35 1.04 -16.46 11.66
C LYS A 35 2.38 -16.65 12.36
N ASP A 36 3.43 -16.99 11.61
CA ASP A 36 4.77 -17.24 12.15
C ASP A 36 5.72 -16.04 11.96
N LYS A 37 5.19 -14.84 11.69
CA LYS A 37 6.00 -13.63 11.42
C LYS A 37 5.74 -12.54 12.46
N PRO A 38 6.75 -11.73 12.80
CA PRO A 38 6.58 -10.63 13.74
C PRO A 38 5.84 -9.46 13.07
N THR A 39 4.51 -9.58 12.93
CA THR A 39 3.64 -8.57 12.30
C THR A 39 3.74 -7.20 12.96
N GLU A 40 3.93 -7.16 14.28
CA GLU A 40 4.10 -5.88 14.99
C GLU A 40 5.33 -5.10 14.56
N ARG A 41 6.44 -5.82 14.28
CA ARG A 41 7.69 -5.22 13.84
C ARG A 41 7.66 -4.89 12.35
N LEU A 42 7.03 -5.75 11.56
CA LEU A 42 7.00 -5.61 10.10
C LEU A 42 5.96 -4.59 9.62
N ILE A 43 4.75 -4.63 10.20
CA ILE A 43 3.61 -3.83 9.77
C ILE A 43 3.46 -2.58 10.62
N GLY A 44 3.37 -2.77 11.93
CA GLY A 44 3.27 -1.70 12.93
C GLY A 44 2.75 -2.23 14.27
N ALA A 45 2.98 -1.47 15.34
CA ALA A 45 2.63 -1.87 16.70
C ALA A 45 1.13 -2.24 16.85
N GLY A 46 0.85 -3.33 17.55
CA GLY A 46 -0.51 -3.83 17.80
C GLY A 46 -1.20 -4.51 16.61
N ILE A 47 -0.49 -4.72 15.50
CA ILE A 47 -1.01 -5.48 14.35
C ILE A 47 -0.73 -6.97 14.57
N GLN A 48 -1.80 -7.73 14.76
CA GLN A 48 -1.76 -9.19 14.82
C GLN A 48 -2.05 -9.81 13.44
N PRO A 49 -1.57 -11.03 13.15
CA PRO A 49 -1.83 -11.72 11.88
C PRO A 49 -3.31 -11.81 11.50
N GLU A 50 -4.19 -11.99 12.48
CA GLU A 50 -5.64 -12.15 12.31
C GLU A 50 -6.30 -10.85 11.80
N HIS A 51 -5.64 -9.70 12.02
CA HIS A 51 -6.11 -8.42 11.49
C HIS A 51 -5.84 -8.27 9.99
N ILE A 52 -5.07 -9.16 9.36
CA ILE A 52 -4.69 -9.09 7.94
C ILE A 52 -5.43 -10.19 7.15
N ASN A 53 -6.73 -9.97 6.93
CA ASN A 53 -7.60 -10.85 6.14
C ASN A 53 -7.96 -10.25 4.77
N ASP A 54 -8.52 -11.08 3.89
CA ASP A 54 -8.92 -10.76 2.52
C ASP A 54 -9.94 -9.63 2.44
N ASP A 55 -10.89 -9.53 3.37
CA ASP A 55 -11.87 -8.43 3.43
C ASP A 55 -11.21 -7.07 3.72
N ILE A 56 -10.25 -7.01 4.63
CA ILE A 56 -9.49 -5.78 4.92
C ILE A 56 -8.57 -5.42 3.75
N LEU A 57 -7.95 -6.42 3.12
CA LEU A 57 -7.11 -6.27 1.93
C LEU A 57 -7.92 -5.74 0.73
N GLY A 58 -9.06 -6.36 0.42
CA GLY A 58 -9.96 -5.98 -0.67
C GLY A 58 -10.49 -4.56 -0.49
N ARG A 59 -11.04 -4.24 0.69
CA ARG A 59 -11.52 -2.88 0.95
C ARG A 59 -10.41 -1.83 0.84
N ALA A 60 -9.15 -2.19 1.11
CA ALA A 60 -8.04 -1.25 0.97
C ALA A 60 -7.73 -0.97 -0.50
N LEU A 61 -7.83 -1.98 -1.37
CA LEU A 61 -7.76 -1.80 -2.82
C LEU A 61 -8.91 -0.95 -3.34
N ASP A 62 -10.14 -1.16 -2.85
CA ASP A 62 -11.30 -0.32 -3.21
C ASP A 62 -11.02 1.15 -2.86
N THR A 63 -10.48 1.41 -1.65
CA THR A 63 -10.13 2.78 -1.22
C THR A 63 -9.03 3.40 -2.10
N ILE A 64 -8.07 2.61 -2.57
CA ILE A 64 -7.01 3.07 -3.48
C ILE A 64 -7.56 3.33 -4.88
N PHE A 65 -8.47 2.48 -5.35
CA PHE A 65 -9.13 2.62 -6.64
C PHE A 65 -9.98 3.90 -6.68
N ASP A 66 -10.80 4.14 -5.66
CA ASP A 66 -11.61 5.35 -5.51
C ASP A 66 -10.76 6.64 -5.49
N TYR A 67 -9.52 6.56 -5.04
CA TYR A 67 -8.59 7.69 -4.96
C TYR A 67 -7.80 7.96 -6.26
N ASP A 68 -7.76 7.00 -7.19
CA ASP A 68 -6.84 6.87 -8.33
C ASP A 68 -5.44 6.31 -7.95
N PRO A 69 -5.12 5.05 -8.36
CA PRO A 69 -3.82 4.43 -8.10
C PRO A 69 -2.67 5.13 -8.84
N SER A 70 -2.92 5.74 -10.00
CA SER A 70 -1.89 6.43 -10.80
C SER A 70 -1.41 7.68 -10.08
N LYS A 71 -2.36 8.48 -9.58
CA LYS A 71 -2.07 9.64 -8.74
C LYS A 71 -1.36 9.25 -7.45
N LEU A 72 -1.79 8.18 -6.78
CA LEU A 72 -1.13 7.67 -5.58
C LEU A 72 0.33 7.29 -5.86
N PHE A 73 0.58 6.54 -6.94
CA PHE A 73 1.92 6.12 -7.34
C PHE A 73 2.83 7.33 -7.62
N LEU A 74 2.33 8.31 -8.37
CA LEU A 74 3.07 9.54 -8.68
C LEU A 74 3.46 10.30 -7.40
N GLN A 75 2.54 10.43 -6.44
CA GLN A 75 2.81 11.09 -5.16
C GLN A 75 3.91 10.36 -4.37
N CYS A 76 3.88 9.03 -4.33
CA CYS A 76 4.94 8.23 -3.70
C CYS A 76 6.29 8.44 -4.38
N ALA A 77 6.35 8.34 -5.71
CA ALA A 77 7.59 8.52 -6.48
C ALA A 77 8.22 9.90 -6.27
N ILE A 78 7.41 10.97 -6.24
CA ILE A 78 7.89 12.33 -5.96
C ILE A 78 8.44 12.44 -4.56
N LYS A 79 7.75 11.84 -3.57
CA LYS A 79 8.23 11.82 -2.19
C LYS A 79 9.58 11.12 -2.09
N ASP A 80 9.73 9.97 -2.73
CA ASP A 80 10.98 9.20 -2.71
C ASP A 80 12.12 9.95 -3.38
N ILE A 81 11.87 10.59 -4.52
CA ILE A 81 12.83 11.50 -5.18
C ILE A 81 13.37 12.56 -4.21
N ASN A 82 12.47 13.21 -3.46
CA ASN A 82 12.88 14.27 -2.53
C ASN A 82 13.71 13.72 -1.37
N ILE A 83 13.37 12.53 -0.88
CA ILE A 83 14.08 11.85 0.22
C ILE A 83 15.46 11.39 -0.25
N LEU A 84 15.53 10.75 -1.42
CA LEU A 84 16.75 10.17 -1.99
C LEU A 84 17.62 11.20 -2.72
N LYS A 85 17.15 12.46 -2.80
CA LYS A 85 17.84 13.60 -3.43
C LYS A 85 18.23 13.35 -4.89
N PHE A 86 17.43 12.57 -5.61
CA PHE A 86 17.65 12.40 -7.04
C PHE A 86 17.33 13.70 -7.78
N VAL A 87 18.22 14.10 -8.69
CA VAL A 87 17.94 15.21 -9.61
C VAL A 87 16.91 14.71 -10.63
N THR A 88 15.77 15.38 -10.70
CA THR A 88 14.76 15.08 -11.71
C THR A 88 14.58 16.24 -12.65
N THR A 89 14.31 15.90 -13.90
CA THR A 89 13.92 16.84 -14.95
C THR A 89 12.41 17.14 -14.92
N TYR A 90 11.65 16.54 -13.99
CA TYR A 90 10.20 16.66 -13.95
C TYR A 90 9.82 17.98 -13.26
N PRO A 91 9.13 18.92 -13.97
CA PRO A 91 8.86 20.22 -13.41
C PRO A 91 7.87 20.12 -12.24
N LYS A 92 8.26 20.68 -11.09
CA LYS A 92 7.43 20.80 -9.87
C LYS A 92 6.09 21.54 -10.08
N ASN A 93 5.86 22.13 -11.25
CA ASN A 93 4.63 22.87 -11.57
C ASN A 93 3.62 22.05 -12.41
N LYS A 94 3.97 20.86 -12.92
CA LYS A 94 3.04 19.96 -13.64
C LYS A 94 2.30 18.96 -12.75
N ILE A 95 2.73 18.83 -11.48
CA ILE A 95 2.17 17.89 -10.50
C ILE A 95 0.74 18.21 -10.05
N ALA A 96 0.26 19.44 -10.28
CA ALA A 96 -1.13 19.82 -10.02
C ALA A 96 -2.07 19.60 -11.22
N THR A 97 -1.53 19.26 -12.41
CA THR A 97 -2.29 19.33 -13.69
C THR A 97 -2.24 18.05 -14.51
N LEU A 98 -1.82 16.92 -13.95
CA LEU A 98 -2.22 15.62 -14.53
C LEU A 98 -3.70 15.41 -14.19
N SER A 99 -4.56 16.11 -14.94
CA SER A 99 -5.82 15.53 -15.39
C SER A 99 -5.42 14.31 -16.19
N ILE A 100 -5.28 13.17 -15.50
CA ILE A 100 -4.98 11.90 -16.14
C ILE A 100 -6.03 11.70 -17.22
N CYS A 101 -5.54 11.50 -18.45
CA CYS A 101 -6.37 11.26 -19.61
C CYS A 101 -7.34 10.13 -19.29
N ASN A 102 -8.62 10.49 -19.19
CA ASN A 102 -9.73 9.56 -19.24
C ASN A 102 -9.67 8.90 -20.62
N THR A 103 -9.31 7.62 -20.67
CA THR A 103 -9.62 6.72 -21.79
C THR A 103 -10.23 5.47 -21.22
#